data_AF-A0A1G2HMM0-F1
#
_entry.id   AF-A0A1G2HMM0-F1
#
_cell.length_a   1.000
_cell.length_b   1.000
_cell.length_c   1.000
_cell.angle_alpha   90.00
_cell.angle_beta   90.00
_cell.angle_gamma   90.00
#
_symmetry.space_group_name_H-M   'P 1'
#
loop_
_entity.id
_entity.type
_entity.pdbx_description
1 polymer ?
#
loop_
_entity_poly.entity_id
_entity_poly.type
_entity_poly.pdbx_seq_one_letter_code
_entity_poly.pdbx_strand_id
1 'polypeptide(L)'
;MLKETISRRLQHSEWPYPEIMLIDGGKGQLNAALEIKNQSASWRTKIKNLKIISIAKGKQELFIEGKDNPIPLKNLPREIYNLILQLDAEAHRFAITYHKKLRKKNLMP
;
A
#
# COMPACT_ATOMS: atom_id res chain seq x y z
N MET A 1 -0.27 -7.62 -10.63
CA MET A 1 0.17 -8.08 -9.29
C MET A 1 -0.49 -7.28 -8.16
N LEU A 2 -0.31 -5.94 -8.09
CA LEU A 2 -0.87 -5.11 -7.00
C LEU A 2 -2.40 -5.24 -6.83
N LYS A 3 -3.17 -5.08 -7.92
CA LYS A 3 -4.64 -5.19 -7.90
C LYS A 3 -5.13 -6.51 -7.29
N GLU A 4 -4.50 -7.62 -7.68
CA GLU A 4 -4.82 -8.95 -7.18
C GLU A 4 -4.53 -9.08 -5.67
N THR A 5 -3.36 -8.61 -5.22
CA THR A 5 -3.00 -8.63 -3.80
C THR A 5 -3.98 -7.84 -2.94
N ILE A 6 -4.36 -6.64 -3.38
CA ILE A 6 -5.34 -5.81 -2.68
C ILE A 6 -6.71 -6.50 -2.67
N SER A 7 -7.16 -7.02 -3.81
CA SER A 7 -8.43 -7.75 -3.91
C SER A 7 -8.50 -8.91 -2.92
N ARG A 8 -7.48 -9.79 -2.90
CA ARG A 8 -7.38 -10.90 -1.94
C ARG A 8 -7.40 -10.40 -0.49
N ARG A 9 -6.64 -9.35 -0.18
CA ARG A 9 -6.56 -8.78 1.18
C ARG A 9 -7.91 -8.27 1.68
N LEU A 10 -8.69 -7.62 0.82
CA LEU A 10 -9.99 -7.04 1.18
C LEU A 10 -11.13 -8.08 1.16
N GLN A 11 -10.97 -9.17 0.40
CA GLN A 11 -11.92 -10.27 0.35
C GLN A 11 -11.78 -11.25 1.53
N HIS A 12 -10.58 -11.38 2.11
CA HIS A 12 -10.31 -12.28 3.24
C HIS A 12 -11.24 -12.02 4.43
N SER A 13 -12.05 -13.01 4.82
CA SER A 13 -13.07 -12.90 5.87
C SER A 13 -12.49 -12.91 7.28
N GLU A 14 -11.42 -13.67 7.51
CA GLU A 14 -10.85 -13.86 8.86
C GLU A 14 -9.88 -12.76 9.28
N TRP A 15 -9.40 -11.95 8.34
CA TRP A 15 -8.39 -10.95 8.66
C TRP A 15 -9.06 -9.65 9.12
N PRO A 16 -8.53 -9.00 10.17
CA PRO A 16 -9.06 -7.72 10.61
C PRO A 16 -9.00 -6.72 9.44
N TYR A 17 -10.05 -5.93 9.33
CA TYR A 17 -10.17 -4.97 8.24
C TYR A 17 -9.29 -3.75 8.56
N PRO A 18 -8.39 -3.34 7.64
CA PRO A 18 -7.52 -2.20 7.91
C PRO A 18 -8.29 -0.88 7.88
N GLU A 19 -7.90 0.06 8.72
CA GLU A 19 -8.40 1.45 8.66
C GLU A 19 -7.58 2.28 7.65
N ILE A 20 -6.29 1.96 7.52
CA ILE A 20 -5.34 2.63 6.62
C ILE A 20 -4.54 1.56 5.86
N MET A 21 -4.35 1.78 4.57
CA MET A 21 -3.44 0.99 3.72
C MET A 21 -2.38 1.92 3.10
N LEU A 22 -1.11 1.65 3.40
CA LEU A 22 0.04 2.32 2.79
C LEU A 22 0.60 1.45 1.67
N ILE A 23 0.77 2.03 0.48
CA ILE A 23 1.24 1.34 -0.72
C ILE A 23 2.61 1.88 -1.12
N ASP A 24 3.57 0.99 -1.35
CA ASP A 24 4.89 1.33 -1.89
C ASP A 24 4.81 1.59 -3.41
N GLY A 25 4.48 2.83 -3.75
CA GLY A 25 4.60 3.40 -5.09
C GLY A 25 3.79 4.69 -5.30
N GLY A 26 3.92 5.26 -6.50
CA GLY A 26 3.38 6.58 -6.82
C GLY A 26 1.88 6.61 -7.18
N LYS A 27 1.43 7.76 -7.69
CA LYS A 27 0.02 8.06 -8.05
C LYS A 27 -0.68 6.96 -8.86
N GLY A 28 0.01 6.33 -9.82
CA GLY A 28 -0.58 5.24 -10.61
C GLY A 28 -0.99 4.03 -9.78
N GLN A 29 -0.21 3.68 -8.75
CA GLN A 29 -0.54 2.59 -7.84
C GLN A 29 -1.67 2.96 -6.88
N LEU A 30 -1.70 4.20 -6.38
CA LEU A 30 -2.84 4.72 -5.61
C LEU A 30 -4.13 4.58 -6.42
N ASN A 31 -4.14 5.03 -7.68
CA ASN A 31 -5.32 4.94 -8.54
C ASN A 31 -5.77 3.49 -8.76
N ALA A 32 -4.83 2.56 -8.99
CA ALA A 32 -5.14 1.14 -9.13
C ALA A 32 -5.77 0.55 -7.85
N ALA A 33 -5.31 0.98 -6.67
CA ALA A 33 -5.87 0.55 -5.39
C ALA A 33 -7.27 1.13 -5.13
N LEU A 34 -7.49 2.40 -5.48
CA LEU A 34 -8.79 3.06 -5.37
C LEU A 34 -9.83 2.41 -6.29
N GLU A 35 -9.45 2.00 -7.50
CA GLU A 35 -10.31 1.24 -8.40
C GLU A 35 -10.83 -0.05 -7.74
N ILE A 36 -9.94 -0.83 -7.13
CA ILE A 36 -10.31 -2.06 -6.40
C ILE A 36 -11.15 -1.76 -5.17
N LYS A 37 -10.82 -0.70 -4.41
CA LYS A 37 -11.62 -0.25 -3.27
C LYS A 37 -13.05 0.07 -3.69
N ASN A 38 -13.23 0.82 -4.79
CA ASN A 38 -14.54 1.23 -5.29
C ASN A 38 -15.36 0.04 -5.80
N GLN A 39 -14.74 -0.88 -6.53
CA GLN A 39 -15.38 -2.14 -6.94
C GLN A 39 -15.79 -2.97 -5.72
N SER A 40 -14.93 -3.01 -4.70
CA SER A 40 -15.17 -3.81 -3.49
C SER A 40 -16.22 -3.21 -2.56
N ALA A 41 -16.29 -1.88 -2.49
CA ALA A 41 -17.24 -1.15 -1.66
C ALA A 41 -18.70 -1.33 -2.08
N SER A 42 -18.95 -1.82 -3.30
CA SER A 42 -20.29 -2.17 -3.79
C SER A 42 -20.96 -3.28 -2.96
N TRP A 43 -20.16 -4.21 -2.41
CA TRP A 43 -20.67 -5.39 -1.69
C TRP A 43 -20.24 -5.48 -0.22
N ARG A 44 -19.40 -4.56 0.28
CA ARG A 44 -19.00 -4.47 1.71
C ARG A 44 -18.90 -3.02 2.21
N THR A 45 -19.81 -2.63 3.10
CA THR A 45 -19.86 -1.27 3.68
C THR A 45 -18.58 -0.88 4.43
N LYS A 46 -17.92 -1.83 5.12
CA LYS A 46 -16.67 -1.56 5.88
C LYS A 46 -15.54 -1.02 5.00
N ILE A 47 -15.58 -1.28 3.69
CA ILE A 47 -14.56 -0.85 2.73
C ILE A 47 -14.58 0.66 2.49
N LYS A 48 -15.75 1.30 2.67
CA LYS A 48 -15.90 2.74 2.44
C LYS A 48 -14.98 3.57 3.34
N ASN A 49 -14.70 3.08 4.54
CA ASN A 49 -13.89 3.80 5.55
C ASN A 49 -12.39 3.59 5.40
N LEU A 50 -11.93 2.64 4.58
CA LEU A 50 -10.50 2.39 4.35
C LEU A 50 -9.85 3.62 3.71
N LYS A 51 -8.82 4.19 4.34
CA LYS A 51 -7.99 5.23 3.71
C LYS A 51 -6.81 4.60 3.00
N ILE A 52 -6.59 5.00 1.74
CA ILE A 52 -5.44 4.54 0.96
C ILE A 52 -4.46 5.69 0.78
N ILE A 53 -3.20 5.40 1.09
CA ILE A 53 -2.06 6.30 0.95
C ILE A 53 -0.99 5.57 0.14
N SER A 54 -0.25 6.28 -0.70
CA SER A 54 0.89 5.70 -1.41
C SER A 54 2.14 6.58 -1.28
N ILE A 55 3.31 5.96 -1.25
CA ILE A 55 4.61 6.65 -1.16
C ILE A 55 5.44 6.40 -2.42
N ALA A 56 5.89 7.47 -3.08
CA ALA A 56 6.86 7.36 -4.17
C ALA A 56 8.29 7.43 -3.64
N LYS A 57 9.01 6.30 -3.62
CA LYS A 57 10.39 6.18 -3.11
C LYS A 57 11.36 7.25 -3.61
N GLY A 58 11.29 7.62 -4.89
CA GLY A 58 12.22 8.59 -5.47
C GLY A 58 12.03 10.02 -4.97
N LYS A 59 10.78 10.45 -4.75
CA LYS A 59 10.46 11.84 -4.37
C LYS A 59 10.13 12.01 -2.88
N GLN A 60 9.97 10.89 -2.15
CA GLN A 60 9.49 10.88 -0.76
C GLN A 60 8.23 11.74 -0.61
N GLU A 61 7.25 11.47 -1.46
CA GLU A 61 5.97 12.17 -1.53
C GLU A 61 4.85 11.20 -1.19
N LEU A 62 3.92 11.64 -0.35
CA LEU A 62 2.68 10.93 -0.07
C LEU A 62 1.57 11.38 -1.00
N PHE A 63 0.95 10.40 -1.65
CA PHE A 63 -0.30 10.56 -2.36
C PHE A 63 -1.42 10.05 -1.47
N ILE A 64 -2.44 10.87 -1.22
CA ILE A 64 -3.53 10.55 -0.31
C ILE A 64 -4.83 10.54 -1.09
N GLU A 65 -5.66 9.52 -0.86
CA GLU A 65 -7.02 9.47 -1.41
C GLU A 65 -7.78 10.78 -1.17
N GLY A 66 -8.33 11.35 -2.25
CA GLY A 66 -9.10 12.59 -2.21
C GLY A 66 -8.26 13.87 -2.15
N LYS A 67 -6.93 13.79 -2.29
CA LYS A 67 -6.06 14.96 -2.45
C LYS A 67 -5.39 14.97 -3.83
N ASP A 68 -5.44 16.11 -4.50
CA ASP A 68 -4.85 16.27 -5.83
C ASP A 68 -3.32 16.40 -5.78
N ASN A 69 -2.83 17.16 -4.79
CA ASN A 69 -1.41 17.45 -4.61
C ASN A 69 -0.77 16.50 -3.60
N PRO A 70 0.41 15.93 -3.90
CA PRO A 70 1.14 15.13 -2.94
C PRO A 70 1.67 15.98 -1.79
N ILE A 71 1.90 15.32 -0.65
CA ILE A 71 2.53 15.94 0.52
C ILE A 71 3.97 15.44 0.59
N PRO A 72 4.98 16.33 0.48
CA PRO A 72 6.36 15.96 0.73
C PRO A 72 6.52 15.41 2.15
N LEU A 73 7.16 14.26 2.31
CA LEU A 73 7.27 13.59 3.61
C LEU A 73 7.97 14.49 4.65
N LYS A 74 8.95 15.29 4.20
CA LYS A 74 9.67 16.28 5.01
C LYS A 74 8.77 17.35 5.66
N ASN A 75 7.57 17.56 5.15
CA ASN A 75 6.61 18.53 5.69
C ASN A 75 5.73 17.92 6.80
N LEU A 76 5.86 16.62 7.09
CA LEU A 76 5.12 15.95 8.15
C LEU A 76 5.85 16.06 9.49
N PRO A 77 5.14 15.91 10.63
CA PRO A 77 5.78 15.75 11.93
C PRO A 77 6.82 14.63 11.90
N ARG A 78 7.90 14.80 12.68
CA ARG A 78 9.07 13.91 12.65
C ARG A 78 8.70 12.46 12.97
N GLU A 79 7.75 12.25 13.87
CA GLU A 79 7.25 10.95 14.29
C GLU A 79 6.57 10.24 13.12
N ILE A 80 5.74 10.97 12.37
CA ILE A 80 5.03 10.46 11.19
C ILE A 80 5.99 10.19 10.04
N TYR A 81 6.93 11.12 9.80
CA TYR A 81 8.01 10.93 8.83
C TYR A 81 8.77 9.62 9.09
N ASN A 82 9.24 9.43 10.34
CA ASN A 82 10.01 8.25 10.73
C ASN A 82 9.17 6.97 10.61
N LEU A 83 7.90 7.00 11.04
CA LEU A 83 7.01 5.85 10.95
C LEU A 83 6.83 5.39 9.51
N ILE A 84 6.61 6.31 8.57
CA ILE A 84 6.40 5.97 7.17
C ILE A 84 7.66 5.36 6.55
N LEU A 85 8.84 5.91 6.87
CA LEU A 85 10.10 5.32 6.42
C LEU A 85 10.33 3.92 6.98
N GLN A 86 9.98 3.67 8.24
CA GLN A 86 10.09 2.35 8.85
C GLN A 86 9.15 1.34 8.17
N LEU A 87 7.90 1.74 7.90
CA LEU A 87 6.93 0.89 7.20
C LEU A 87 7.39 0.56 5.78
N ASP A 88 7.93 1.54 5.05
CA ASP A 88 8.44 1.33 3.69
C ASP A 88 9.68 0.41 3.67
N ALA A 89 10.62 0.63 4.61
CA ALA A 89 11.80 -0.21 4.78
C ALA A 89 11.40 -1.66 5.10
N GLU A 90 10.40 -1.85 5.96
CA GLU A 90 9.92 -3.18 6.36
C GLU A 90 9.19 -3.89 5.20
N ALA A 91 8.36 -3.18 4.45
CA ALA A 91 7.71 -3.72 3.26
C ALA A 91 8.75 -4.15 2.20
N HIS A 92 9.77 -3.32 1.99
CA HIS A 92 10.86 -3.63 1.07
C HIS A 92 11.70 -4.83 1.55
N ARG A 93 12.06 -4.86 2.83
CA ARG A 93 12.79 -5.98 3.45
C ARG A 93 12.02 -7.29 3.29
N PHE A 94 10.72 -7.28 3.53
CA PHE A 94 9.86 -8.46 3.37
C PHE A 94 9.86 -8.95 1.92
N ALA A 95 9.65 -8.04 0.96
CA ALA A 95 9.63 -8.39 -0.46
C ALA A 95 10.98 -8.98 -0.93
N ILE A 96 12.10 -8.34 -0.60
CA ILE A 96 13.45 -8.84 -0.95
C ILE A 96 13.68 -10.22 -0.34
N THR A 97 13.37 -10.39 0.94
CA THR A 97 13.60 -11.65 1.66
C THR A 97 12.79 -12.78 1.03
N TYR A 98 11.54 -12.51 0.67
CA TYR A 98 10.67 -13.48 0.00
C TYR A 98 11.21 -13.86 -1.40
N HIS A 99 11.60 -12.88 -2.22
CA HIS A 99 12.17 -13.17 -3.54
C HIS A 99 13.50 -13.93 -3.47
N LYS A 100 14.37 -13.60 -2.52
CA LYS A 100 15.61 -14.36 -2.26
C LYS A 100 15.31 -15.82 -1.90
N LYS A 101 14.32 -16.05 -1.04
CA LYS A 101 13.88 -17.40 -0.64
C LYS A 101 13.34 -18.20 -1.84
N LEU A 102 12.55 -17.57 -2.71
CA LEU A 102 12.01 -18.23 -3.91
C LEU A 102 13.11 -18.60 -4.92
N ARG A 103 14.08 -17.69 -5.15
CA ARG A 103 15.23 -17.96 -6.04
C ARG A 103 16.07 -19.14 -5.52
N LYS A 104 16.34 -19.20 -4.22
CA LYS A 104 17.07 -20.33 -3.61
C LYS A 104 16.34 -21.68 -3.75
N LYS A 105 15.01 -21.66 -3.96
CA LYS A 105 14.18 -22.86 -4.10
C LYS A 105 13.99 -23.34 -5.55
N ASN A 106 14.67 -22.77 -6.54
CA ASN A 106 14.53 -23.11 -7.97
C ASN A 106 13.08 -23.04 -8.51
N LEU A 107 12.25 -22.14 -7.96
CA LEU A 107 10.85 -21.98 -8.39
C LEU A 107 10.63 -20.92 -9.48
N MET A 108 11.71 -20.39 -10.07
CA MET A 108 11.66 -19.64 -11.34
C MET A 108 12.96 -19.91 -12.13
N PRO A 109 12.88 -20.09 -13.47
CA PRO A 109 14.06 -20.19 -14.31
C PRO A 109 14.92 -18.92 -14.29
#